data_AF-A0A2S6MCT9-F1
#
_entry.id   AF-A0A2S6MCT9-F1
#
_cell.length_a   1.000
_cell.length_b   1.000
_cell.length_c   1.000
_cell.angle_alpha   90.00
_cell.angle_beta   90.00
_cell.angle_gamma   90.00
#
_symmetry.space_group_name_H-M   'P 1'
#
loop_
_entity.id
_entity.type
_entity.pdbx_description
1 polymer ?
#
loop_
_entity_poly.entity_id
_entity_poly.type
_entity_poly.pdbx_seq_one_letter_code
_entity_poly.pdbx_strand_id
1 'polypeptide(L)'
;MIKNYLEQLRIQRWDDHRYYHHSRINQSLHFVSALSFLFAYVWLFIDPVISALVGWLVSMTSRQAGHFFFEPHGYDHINQATHEHKEEIKVGYNLQRKVVLMAIWAASPLVLFADPSLFGLFTPWASATDFMRQVAKIWLVVGGGGLLFRTVHLFFIRDVETGLVWMTKILTDPFHDLMLYRSAPLALMRGELMDPGLHLNPEHTLGLIGEPTLEEQHA
;
A
#
# COMPACT_ATOMS: atom_id res chain seq x y z
N MET A 1 14.31 -9.98 -20.50
CA MET A 1 14.40 -9.57 -19.09
C MET A 1 13.47 -8.40 -18.80
N ILE A 2 13.67 -7.18 -19.33
CA ILE A 2 12.82 -5.99 -19.04
C ILE A 2 11.33 -6.18 -19.40
N LYS A 3 11.01 -6.88 -20.50
CA LYS A 3 9.61 -7.14 -20.89
C LYS A 3 8.85 -7.99 -19.86
N ASN A 4 9.52 -8.94 -19.18
CA ASN A 4 8.89 -9.71 -18.11
C ASN A 4 8.71 -8.87 -16.84
N TYR A 5 9.69 -8.02 -16.52
CA TYR A 5 9.64 -7.17 -15.33
C TYR A 5 8.45 -6.20 -15.33
N LEU A 6 8.30 -5.41 -16.41
CA LEU A 6 7.21 -4.43 -16.52
C LEU A 6 5.85 -5.12 -16.63
N GLU A 7 5.80 -6.27 -17.29
CA GLU A 7 4.59 -7.08 -17.38
C GLU A 7 4.18 -7.66 -16.01
N GLN A 8 5.13 -8.18 -15.23
CA GLN A 8 4.87 -8.61 -13.86
C GLN A 8 4.41 -7.46 -12.97
N LEU A 9 5.02 -6.27 -13.11
CA LEU A 9 4.59 -5.07 -12.38
C LEU A 9 3.15 -4.70 -12.73
N ARG A 10 2.81 -4.75 -14.03
CA ARG A 10 1.46 -4.50 -14.54
C ARG A 10 0.45 -5.49 -13.98
N ILE A 11 0.74 -6.79 -14.09
CA ILE A 11 -0.10 -7.86 -13.55
C ILE A 11 -0.32 -7.67 -12.06
N GLN A 12 0.73 -7.42 -11.26
CA GLN A 12 0.59 -7.22 -9.82
C GLN A 12 -0.27 -5.99 -9.46
N ARG A 13 -0.26 -4.92 -10.25
CA ARG A 13 -1.13 -3.75 -10.04
C ARG A 13 -2.57 -4.01 -10.46
N TRP A 14 -2.73 -4.70 -11.58
CA TRP A 14 -4.04 -5.12 -12.06
C TRP A 14 -4.72 -6.05 -11.05
N ASP A 15 -4.00 -7.05 -10.55
CA ASP A 15 -4.50 -7.94 -9.50
C ASP A 15 -4.85 -7.18 -8.22
N ASP A 16 -4.04 -6.19 -7.82
CA ASP A 16 -4.34 -5.36 -6.65
C ASP A 16 -5.69 -4.65 -6.80
N HIS A 17 -5.90 -4.00 -7.95
CA HIS A 17 -7.14 -3.29 -8.25
C HIS A 17 -8.35 -4.24 -8.37
N ARG A 18 -8.23 -5.28 -9.21
CA ARG A 18 -9.31 -6.25 -9.50
C ARG A 18 -9.78 -6.96 -8.24
N TYR A 19 -8.88 -7.35 -7.35
CA TYR A 19 -9.21 -8.20 -6.19
C TYR A 19 -9.40 -7.46 -4.87
N TYR A 20 -8.92 -6.21 -4.75
CA TYR A 20 -8.87 -5.49 -3.47
C TYR A 20 -9.30 -4.02 -3.51
N HIS A 21 -9.83 -3.51 -4.63
CA HIS A 21 -10.28 -2.11 -4.76
C HIS A 21 -11.65 -1.99 -5.43
N HIS A 22 -12.64 -2.71 -4.91
CA HIS A 22 -13.99 -2.74 -5.46
C HIS A 22 -14.80 -1.51 -5.06
N SER A 23 -14.65 -1.07 -3.81
CA SER A 23 -15.42 0.02 -3.23
C SER A 23 -14.86 1.38 -3.65
N ARG A 24 -15.73 2.29 -4.11
CA ARG A 24 -15.35 3.69 -4.35
C ARG A 24 -14.93 4.42 -3.08
N ILE A 25 -15.37 3.96 -1.90
CA ILE A 25 -14.88 4.46 -0.61
C ILE A 25 -13.42 4.06 -0.43
N ASN A 26 -13.10 2.78 -0.62
CA ASN A 26 -11.72 2.29 -0.56
C ASN A 26 -10.82 3.00 -1.59
N GLN A 27 -11.26 3.10 -2.84
CA GLN A 27 -10.53 3.83 -3.88
C GLN A 27 -10.30 5.31 -3.52
N SER A 28 -11.29 5.99 -2.95
CA SER A 28 -11.14 7.38 -2.48
C SER A 28 -10.14 7.49 -1.32
N LEU A 29 -10.13 6.51 -0.41
CA LEU A 29 -9.14 6.44 0.66
C LEU A 29 -7.74 6.17 0.11
N HIS A 30 -7.61 5.33 -0.92
CA HIS A 30 -6.35 5.14 -1.65
C HIS A 30 -5.90 6.42 -2.35
N PHE A 31 -6.82 7.20 -2.92
CA PHE A 31 -6.48 8.50 -3.51
C PHE A 31 -5.91 9.49 -2.47
N VAL A 32 -6.53 9.59 -1.29
CA VAL A 32 -6.01 10.42 -0.17
C VAL A 32 -4.67 9.88 0.33
N SER A 33 -4.55 8.56 0.46
CA SER A 33 -3.31 7.88 0.84
C SER A 33 -2.19 8.21 -0.13
N ALA A 34 -2.44 8.10 -1.43
CA ALA A 34 -1.50 8.36 -2.51
C ALA A 34 -0.96 9.80 -2.46
N LEU A 35 -1.84 10.81 -2.38
CA LEU A 35 -1.44 12.20 -2.20
C LEU A 35 -0.54 12.40 -0.97
N SER A 36 -0.90 11.76 0.14
CA SER A 36 -0.17 11.86 1.40
C SER A 36 1.20 11.17 1.33
N PHE A 37 1.32 10.05 0.63
CA PHE A 37 2.62 9.39 0.38
C PHE A 37 3.51 10.25 -0.51
N LEU A 38 2.98 10.85 -1.57
CA LEU A 38 3.76 11.72 -2.46
C LEU A 38 4.24 12.98 -1.72
N PHE A 39 3.40 13.56 -0.87
CA PHE A 39 3.83 14.60 0.07
C PHE A 39 4.97 14.10 0.97
N ALA A 40 4.79 12.93 1.60
CA ALA A 40 5.80 12.35 2.48
C ALA A 40 7.12 12.06 1.75
N TYR A 41 7.10 11.66 0.48
CA TYR A 41 8.30 11.43 -0.34
C TYR A 41 9.10 12.70 -0.54
N VAL A 42 8.44 13.81 -0.88
CA VAL A 42 9.10 15.12 -0.98
C VAL A 42 9.62 15.56 0.39
N TRP A 43 8.78 15.40 1.42
CA TRP A 43 9.10 15.88 2.76
C TRP A 43 10.19 15.09 3.46
N LEU A 44 10.49 13.86 3.01
CA LEU A 44 11.59 13.05 3.52
C LEU A 44 12.94 13.77 3.38
N PHE A 45 13.09 14.62 2.35
CA PHE A 45 14.30 15.42 2.12
C PHE A 45 14.32 16.75 2.88
N ILE A 46 13.22 17.12 3.55
CA ILE A 46 13.06 18.38 4.28
C ILE A 46 13.05 18.12 5.78
N ASP A 47 12.10 17.30 6.24
CA ASP A 47 12.01 16.84 7.62
C ASP A 47 11.51 15.37 7.65
N PRO A 48 12.42 14.40 7.81
CA PRO A 48 12.06 12.98 7.90
C PRO A 48 11.03 12.66 9.00
N VAL A 49 10.96 13.46 10.07
CA VAL A 49 9.98 13.27 11.14
C VAL A 49 8.57 13.52 10.62
N ILE A 50 8.35 14.66 9.96
CA ILE A 50 7.03 14.99 9.39
C ILE A 50 6.66 14.00 8.30
N SER A 51 7.63 13.60 7.46
CA SER A 51 7.44 12.55 6.45
C SER A 51 6.91 11.25 7.07
N ALA A 52 7.54 10.78 8.16
CA ALA A 52 7.11 9.57 8.86
C ALA A 52 5.71 9.71 9.46
N LEU A 53 5.42 10.85 10.09
CA LEU A 53 4.12 11.11 10.71
C LEU A 53 3.00 11.11 9.66
N VAL A 54 3.17 11.81 8.53
CA VAL A 54 2.17 11.83 7.44
C VAL A 54 2.05 10.45 6.79
N GLY A 55 3.19 9.80 6.51
CA GLY A 55 3.24 8.47 5.92
C GLY A 55 2.49 7.43 6.74
N TRP A 56 2.63 7.45 8.06
CA TRP A 56 1.95 6.48 8.92
C TRP A 56 0.53 6.90 9.33
N LEU A 57 0.34 8.13 9.81
CA LEU A 57 -0.91 8.56 10.45
C LEU A 57 -2.00 8.98 9.47
N VAL A 58 -1.63 9.38 8.24
CA VAL A 58 -2.60 9.77 7.21
C VAL A 58 -2.57 8.76 6.08
N SER A 59 -1.39 8.48 5.54
CA SER A 59 -1.29 7.70 4.33
C SER A 59 -1.55 6.21 4.56
N MET A 60 -0.85 5.58 5.51
CA MET A 60 -1.11 4.18 5.86
C MET A 60 -2.49 4.02 6.49
N THR A 61 -2.90 4.82 7.46
CA THR A 61 -4.23 4.68 8.09
C THR A 61 -5.38 4.74 7.09
N SER A 62 -5.38 5.67 6.12
CA SER A 62 -6.41 5.75 5.08
C SER A 62 -6.42 4.50 4.18
N ARG A 63 -5.26 4.09 3.66
CA ARG A 63 -5.11 2.88 2.84
C ARG A 63 -5.56 1.62 3.59
N GLN A 64 -5.17 1.50 4.86
CA GLN A 64 -5.53 0.35 5.67
C GLN A 64 -7.03 0.37 5.98
N ALA A 65 -7.61 1.51 6.33
CA ALA A 65 -9.04 1.64 6.56
C ALA A 65 -9.85 1.23 5.32
N GLY A 66 -9.41 1.64 4.13
CA GLY A 66 -9.97 1.23 2.86
C GLY A 66 -10.04 -0.30 2.72
N HIS A 67 -8.89 -0.96 2.80
CA HIS A 67 -8.82 -2.42 2.70
C HIS A 67 -9.54 -3.17 3.83
N PHE A 68 -9.50 -2.67 5.06
CA PHE A 68 -10.05 -3.42 6.21
C PHE A 68 -11.56 -3.28 6.34
N PHE A 69 -12.12 -2.10 6.08
CA PHE A 69 -13.54 -1.83 6.34
C PHE A 69 -14.43 -1.89 5.09
N PHE A 70 -13.86 -1.72 3.89
CA PHE A 70 -14.66 -1.53 2.67
C PHE A 70 -14.41 -2.59 1.60
N GLU A 71 -13.64 -3.64 1.90
CA GLU A 71 -13.35 -4.74 0.97
C GLU A 71 -13.70 -6.10 1.57
N PRO A 72 -14.08 -7.09 0.74
CA PRO A 72 -14.51 -8.39 1.20
C PRO A 72 -13.34 -9.27 1.69
N HIS A 73 -13.45 -9.72 2.94
CA HIS A 73 -12.54 -10.69 3.58
C HIS A 73 -13.03 -12.14 3.48
N GLY A 74 -14.18 -12.36 2.85
CA GLY A 74 -14.75 -13.68 2.58
C GLY A 74 -14.67 -14.06 1.11
N TYR A 75 -15.71 -14.71 0.60
CA TYR A 75 -15.82 -15.04 -0.82
C TYR A 75 -16.06 -13.78 -1.66
N ASP A 76 -15.23 -13.59 -2.68
CA ASP A 76 -15.35 -12.53 -3.66
C ASP A 76 -16.30 -12.98 -4.77
N HIS A 77 -17.56 -12.52 -4.70
CA HIS A 77 -18.58 -12.89 -5.69
C HIS A 77 -18.34 -12.29 -7.08
N ILE A 78 -17.57 -11.20 -7.18
CA ILE A 78 -17.27 -10.55 -8.47
C ILE A 78 -16.23 -11.38 -9.22
N ASN A 79 -15.16 -11.74 -8.53
CA ASN A 79 -14.06 -12.50 -9.12
C ASN A 79 -14.21 -14.02 -8.97
N GLN A 80 -15.27 -14.48 -8.30
CA GLN A 80 -15.52 -15.89 -7.97
C GLN A 80 -14.30 -16.55 -7.30
N ALA A 81 -13.71 -15.85 -6.33
CA ALA A 81 -12.46 -16.25 -5.69
C ALA A 81 -12.58 -16.29 -4.17
N THR A 82 -12.00 -17.31 -3.55
CA THR A 82 -11.85 -17.35 -2.08
C THR A 82 -10.78 -16.37 -1.62
N HIS A 83 -10.80 -15.98 -0.34
CA HIS A 83 -9.78 -15.09 0.21
C HIS A 83 -8.39 -15.71 0.10
N GLU A 84 -8.27 -17.00 0.41
CA GLU A 84 -7.03 -17.78 0.33
C GLU A 84 -6.47 -17.77 -1.09
N HIS A 85 -7.33 -17.96 -2.10
CA HIS A 85 -6.91 -17.92 -3.50
C HIS A 85 -6.38 -16.54 -3.91
N LYS A 86 -7.03 -15.46 -3.47
CA LYS A 86 -6.54 -14.09 -3.70
C LYS A 86 -5.17 -13.85 -3.07
N GLU A 87 -4.92 -14.39 -1.86
CA GLU A 87 -3.61 -14.32 -1.23
C GLU A 87 -2.52 -15.11 -1.96
N GLU A 88 -2.87 -16.27 -2.53
CA GLU A 88 -1.94 -17.10 -3.29
C GLU A 88 -1.44 -16.41 -4.58
N ILE A 89 -2.36 -15.74 -5.28
CA ILE A 89 -2.07 -14.97 -6.50
C ILE A 89 -1.24 -13.73 -6.16
N LYS A 90 -1.64 -12.98 -5.13
CA LYS A 90 -1.04 -11.68 -4.85
C LYS A 90 0.33 -11.81 -4.20
N VAL A 91 1.35 -11.69 -5.04
CA VAL A 91 2.76 -11.68 -4.63
C VAL A 91 2.98 -10.68 -3.51
N GLY A 92 3.54 -11.17 -2.41
CA GLY A 92 3.90 -10.31 -1.29
C GLY A 92 2.77 -10.05 -0.29
N TYR A 93 1.50 -10.25 -0.65
CA TYR A 93 0.35 -10.03 0.23
C TYR A 93 0.04 -11.24 1.11
N ASN A 94 -0.33 -10.95 2.35
CA ASN A 94 -0.96 -11.87 3.29
C ASN A 94 -1.51 -11.04 4.45
N LEU A 95 -2.77 -11.25 4.80
CA LEU A 95 -3.49 -10.46 5.79
C LEU A 95 -2.84 -10.56 7.17
N GLN A 96 -2.40 -11.76 7.57
CA GLN A 96 -1.74 -11.96 8.86
C GLN A 96 -0.43 -11.16 8.95
N ARG A 97 0.41 -11.17 7.91
CA ARG A 97 1.64 -10.37 7.88
C ARG A 97 1.36 -8.87 7.93
N LYS A 98 0.29 -8.43 7.26
CA LYS A 98 -0.18 -7.04 7.29
C LYS A 98 -0.60 -6.64 8.72
N VAL A 99 -1.35 -7.49 9.41
CA VAL A 99 -1.73 -7.29 10.82
C VAL A 99 -0.49 -7.24 11.71
N VAL A 100 0.48 -8.13 11.50
CA VAL A 100 1.76 -8.12 12.26
C VAL A 100 2.50 -6.80 12.08
N LEU A 101 2.64 -6.28 10.84
CA LEU A 101 3.28 -4.99 10.60
C LEU A 101 2.54 -3.85 11.30
N MET A 102 1.21 -3.82 11.24
CA MET A 102 0.40 -2.80 11.90
C MET A 102 0.52 -2.88 13.44
N ALA A 103 0.59 -4.10 13.99
CA ALA A 103 0.81 -4.30 15.42
C ALA A 103 2.20 -3.81 15.85
N ILE A 104 3.26 -4.12 15.08
CA ILE A 104 4.61 -3.61 15.33
C ILE A 104 4.63 -2.09 15.29
N TRP A 105 4.05 -1.48 14.25
CA TRP A 105 3.95 -0.03 14.14
C TRP A 105 3.23 0.61 15.34
N ALA A 106 2.08 0.05 15.74
CA ALA A 106 1.29 0.58 16.85
C ALA A 106 1.97 0.40 18.22
N ALA A 107 2.70 -0.72 18.40
CA ALA A 107 3.39 -1.03 19.65
C ALA A 107 4.79 -0.41 19.75
N SER A 108 5.42 -0.04 18.63
CA SER A 108 6.78 0.50 18.64
C SER A 108 6.99 1.75 19.50
N PRO A 109 6.02 2.67 19.73
CA PRO A 109 6.20 3.75 20.67
C PRO A 109 6.44 3.29 22.12
N LEU A 110 5.99 2.09 22.49
CA LEU A 110 6.09 1.57 23.85
C LEU A 110 7.54 1.34 24.30
N VAL A 111 8.47 1.11 23.36
CA VAL A 111 9.88 0.92 23.73
C VAL A 111 10.50 2.17 24.34
N LEU A 112 9.99 3.37 24.01
CA LEU A 112 10.46 4.64 24.56
C LEU A 112 9.90 4.94 25.97
N PHE A 113 8.89 4.19 26.41
CA PHE A 113 8.46 4.20 27.81
C PHE A 113 9.28 3.21 28.65
N ALA A 114 9.71 2.09 28.06
CA ALA A 114 10.58 1.13 28.72
C ALA A 114 12.02 1.67 28.86
N ASP A 115 12.54 2.30 27.81
CA ASP A 115 13.83 2.99 27.80
C ASP A 115 13.73 4.28 26.95
N PRO A 116 13.57 5.46 27.58
CA PRO A 116 13.49 6.75 26.89
C PRO A 116 14.71 7.08 26.03
N SER A 117 15.85 6.44 26.26
CA SER A 117 17.07 6.63 25.46
C SER A 117 17.16 5.65 24.28
N LEU A 118 16.34 4.60 24.24
CA LEU A 118 16.42 3.48 23.31
C LEU A 118 17.85 2.97 23.13
N PHE A 119 18.41 2.35 24.17
CA PHE A 119 19.79 1.87 24.22
C PHE A 119 20.84 2.96 23.97
N GLY A 120 20.54 4.20 24.40
CA GLY A 120 21.42 5.37 24.20
C GLY A 120 21.39 5.98 22.80
N LEU A 121 20.50 5.53 21.90
CA LEU A 121 20.33 6.12 20.56
C LEU A 121 19.73 7.53 20.60
N PHE A 122 18.94 7.83 21.63
CA PHE A 122 18.29 9.11 21.80
C PHE A 122 18.64 9.75 23.14
N THR A 123 18.62 11.08 23.18
CA THR A 123 18.49 11.81 24.44
C THR A 123 17.09 11.53 25.01
N PRO A 124 16.95 11.15 26.29
CA PRO A 124 15.64 10.97 26.91
C PRO A 124 14.71 12.15 26.63
N TRP A 125 13.50 11.86 26.18
CA TRP A 125 12.51 12.88 25.86
C TRP A 125 12.09 13.65 27.12
N ALA A 126 11.98 14.98 27.01
CA ALA A 126 11.56 15.85 28.11
C ALA A 126 10.18 16.48 27.87
N SER A 127 9.68 16.37 26.64
CA SER A 127 8.39 16.92 26.21
C SER A 127 7.64 15.94 25.30
N ALA A 128 6.33 16.16 25.13
CA ALA A 128 5.51 15.41 24.18
C ALA A 128 6.02 15.55 22.74
N THR A 129 6.58 16.72 22.39
CA THR A 129 7.18 16.95 21.08
C THR A 129 8.42 16.07 20.89
N ASP A 130 9.32 16.02 21.86
CA ASP A 130 10.52 15.17 21.78
C ASP A 130 10.15 13.70 21.61
N PHE A 131 9.19 13.22 22.41
CA PHE A 131 8.65 11.87 22.31
C PHE A 131 8.12 11.58 20.90
N MET A 132 7.26 12.44 20.36
CA MET A 132 6.70 12.28 19.01
C MET A 132 7.79 12.26 17.93
N ARG A 133 8.82 13.12 18.03
CA ARG A 133 9.93 13.12 17.07
C ARG A 133 10.73 11.81 17.13
N GLN A 134 10.93 11.23 18.31
CA GLN A 134 11.62 9.94 18.46
C GLN A 134 10.77 8.78 17.94
N VAL A 135 9.46 8.77 18.24
CA VAL A 135 8.50 7.80 17.66
C VAL A 135 8.54 7.85 16.14
N ALA A 136 8.50 9.05 15.55
CA ALA A 136 8.58 9.21 14.10
C ALA A 136 9.87 8.61 13.50
N LYS A 137 11.02 8.78 14.17
CA LYS A 137 12.29 8.15 13.76
C LYS A 137 12.21 6.62 13.81
N ILE A 138 11.62 6.05 14.87
CA ILE A 138 11.39 4.60 14.97
C ILE A 138 10.50 4.14 13.81
N TRP A 139 9.44 4.88 13.51
CA TRP A 139 8.54 4.58 12.41
C TRP A 139 9.17 4.66 11.01
N LEU A 140 10.19 5.50 10.80
CA LEU A 140 11.01 5.45 9.57
C LEU A 140 11.73 4.10 9.46
N VAL A 141 12.32 3.63 10.56
CA VAL A 141 13.01 2.34 10.59
C VAL A 141 12.03 1.19 10.40
N VAL A 142 10.84 1.22 11.02
CA VAL A 142 9.80 0.21 10.82
C VAL A 142 9.33 0.17 9.36
N GLY A 143 9.08 1.34 8.75
CA GLY A 143 8.63 1.43 7.35
C GLY A 143 9.69 0.95 6.36
N GLY A 144 10.89 1.53 6.43
CA GLY A 144 12.00 1.14 5.55
C GLY A 144 12.46 -0.29 5.79
N GLY A 145 12.58 -0.71 7.04
CA GLY A 145 12.94 -2.07 7.44
C GLY A 145 11.91 -3.10 6.98
N GLY A 146 10.61 -2.81 7.12
CA GLY A 146 9.54 -3.68 6.62
C GLY A 146 9.59 -3.89 5.11
N LEU A 147 9.81 -2.81 4.34
CA LEU A 147 9.97 -2.87 2.88
C LEU A 147 11.19 -3.72 2.48
N LEU A 148 12.36 -3.42 3.05
CA LEU A 148 13.61 -4.11 2.73
C LEU A 148 13.56 -5.58 3.14
N PHE A 149 13.09 -5.86 4.35
CA PHE A 149 12.92 -7.22 4.85
C PHE A 149 12.00 -8.02 3.92
N ARG A 150 10.85 -7.46 3.52
CA ARG A 150 9.92 -8.17 2.65
C ARG A 150 10.50 -8.41 1.25
N THR A 151 11.22 -7.43 0.71
CA THR A 151 11.91 -7.55 -0.58
C THR A 151 12.92 -8.69 -0.55
N VAL A 152 13.82 -8.70 0.44
CA VAL A 152 14.85 -9.75 0.59
C VAL A 152 14.20 -11.11 0.86
N HIS A 153 13.16 -11.16 1.69
CA HIS A 153 12.43 -12.40 1.93
C HIS A 153 11.84 -12.98 0.63
N LEU A 154 11.27 -12.14 -0.25
CA LEU A 154 10.75 -12.58 -1.56
C LEU A 154 11.84 -13.15 -2.47
N PHE A 155 13.10 -12.70 -2.35
CA PHE A 155 14.21 -13.30 -3.11
C PHE A 155 14.39 -14.79 -2.80
N PHE A 156 14.12 -15.21 -1.57
CA PHE A 156 14.31 -16.60 -1.14
C PHE A 156 13.07 -17.48 -1.37
N ILE A 157 11.87 -16.92 -1.24
CA ILE A 157 10.62 -17.72 -1.36
C ILE A 157 10.01 -17.70 -2.76
N ARG A 158 10.49 -16.82 -3.65
CA ARG A 158 10.09 -16.74 -5.06
C ARG A 158 11.37 -16.68 -5.90
N ASP A 159 11.89 -15.47 -6.11
CA ASP A 159 13.13 -15.19 -6.83
C ASP A 159 13.47 -13.69 -6.73
N VAL A 160 14.67 -13.31 -7.20
CA VAL A 160 15.17 -11.92 -7.12
C VAL A 160 14.33 -10.96 -7.95
N GLU A 161 13.90 -11.34 -9.15
CA GLU A 161 13.11 -10.48 -10.04
C GLU A 161 11.76 -10.16 -9.39
N THR A 162 11.06 -11.18 -8.88
CA THR A 162 9.78 -11.02 -8.17
C THR A 162 9.88 -10.07 -6.98
N GLY A 163 10.94 -10.17 -6.17
CA GLY A 163 11.14 -9.27 -5.03
C GLY A 163 11.37 -7.82 -5.47
N LEU A 164 12.14 -7.59 -6.54
CA LEU A 164 12.39 -6.25 -7.08
C LEU A 164 11.14 -5.64 -7.72
N VAL A 165 10.36 -6.43 -8.46
CA VAL A 165 9.06 -6.03 -9.00
C VAL A 165 8.13 -5.59 -7.87
N TRP A 166 8.04 -6.40 -6.80
CA TRP A 166 7.22 -6.06 -5.64
C TRP A 166 7.68 -4.76 -4.96
N MET A 167 8.99 -4.59 -4.74
CA MET A 167 9.51 -3.34 -4.15
C MET A 167 9.20 -2.14 -5.04
N THR A 168 9.36 -2.29 -6.36
CA THR A 168 9.05 -1.25 -7.34
C THR A 168 7.59 -0.89 -7.31
N LYS A 169 6.70 -1.90 -7.27
CA LYS A 169 5.26 -1.71 -7.06
C LYS A 169 5.02 -0.83 -5.84
N ILE A 170 5.44 -1.26 -4.66
CA ILE A 170 5.17 -0.53 -3.40
C ILE A 170 5.68 0.92 -3.43
N LEU A 171 6.87 1.17 -3.98
CA LEU A 171 7.46 2.52 -4.08
C LEU A 171 6.76 3.41 -5.11
N THR A 172 6.11 2.83 -6.11
CA THR A 172 5.48 3.57 -7.21
C THR A 172 3.95 3.56 -7.17
N ASP A 173 3.36 2.72 -6.32
CA ASP A 173 1.91 2.63 -6.09
C ASP A 173 1.29 4.00 -5.77
N PRO A 174 1.89 4.89 -4.95
CA PRO A 174 1.31 6.22 -4.75
C PRO A 174 1.10 7.02 -6.04
N PHE A 175 1.98 6.88 -7.03
CA PHE A 175 1.78 7.55 -8.32
C PHE A 175 0.66 6.87 -9.13
N HIS A 176 0.66 5.54 -9.15
CA HIS A 176 -0.33 4.75 -9.88
C HIS A 176 -1.73 4.90 -9.28
N ASP A 177 -1.89 4.74 -7.97
CA ASP A 177 -3.12 4.93 -7.20
C ASP A 177 -3.69 6.35 -7.41
N LEU A 178 -2.82 7.37 -7.45
CA LEU A 178 -3.26 8.75 -7.71
C LEU A 178 -3.89 8.88 -9.10
N MET A 179 -3.24 8.33 -10.13
CA MET A 179 -3.74 8.35 -11.50
C MET A 179 -5.04 7.56 -11.64
N LEU A 180 -5.08 6.39 -11.01
CA LEU A 180 -6.18 5.44 -11.11
C LEU A 180 -7.43 5.92 -10.38
N TYR A 181 -7.27 6.40 -9.14
CA TYR A 181 -8.40 6.70 -8.25
C TYR A 181 -8.79 8.18 -8.19
N ARG A 182 -8.21 9.06 -9.02
CA ARG A 182 -8.55 10.50 -9.05
C ARG A 182 -10.03 10.82 -9.24
N SER A 183 -10.76 9.95 -9.93
CA SER A 183 -12.20 10.13 -10.18
C SER A 183 -13.08 9.50 -9.09
N ALA A 184 -12.51 8.64 -8.24
CA ALA A 184 -13.27 7.89 -7.24
C ALA A 184 -13.97 8.79 -6.21
N PRO A 185 -13.36 9.88 -5.69
CA PRO A 185 -14.06 10.79 -4.78
C PRO A 185 -15.29 11.43 -5.42
N LEU A 186 -15.19 11.84 -6.70
CA LEU A 186 -16.30 12.43 -7.43
C LEU A 186 -17.39 11.40 -7.74
N ALA A 187 -17.01 10.17 -8.10
CA ALA A 187 -17.94 9.06 -8.30
C ALA A 187 -18.70 8.73 -7.01
N LEU A 188 -18.00 8.69 -5.88
CA LEU A 188 -18.60 8.47 -4.57
C LEU A 188 -19.60 9.58 -4.20
N MET A 189 -19.27 10.85 -4.48
CA MET A 189 -20.21 11.97 -4.28
C MET A 189 -21.45 11.89 -5.16
N ARG A 190 -21.41 11.18 -6.29
CA ARG A 190 -22.58 10.89 -7.14
C ARG A 190 -23.39 9.67 -6.66
N GLY A 191 -22.96 9.01 -5.57
CA GLY A 191 -23.62 7.83 -5.02
C GLY A 191 -23.14 6.50 -5.60
N GLU A 192 -22.07 6.49 -6.40
CA GLU A 192 -21.46 5.27 -6.90
C GLU A 192 -20.64 4.62 -5.77
N LEU A 193 -21.18 3.59 -5.10
CA LEU A 193 -20.49 2.90 -4.00
C LEU A 193 -19.49 1.84 -4.47
N MET A 194 -19.78 1.20 -5.60
CA MET A 194 -18.98 0.13 -6.20
C MET A 194 -18.49 0.59 -7.57
N ASP A 195 -17.29 0.17 -7.97
CA ASP A 195 -16.76 0.44 -9.29
C ASP A 195 -17.42 -0.46 -10.36
N PRO A 196 -18.22 0.08 -11.29
CA PRO A 196 -18.81 -0.73 -12.35
C PRO A 196 -17.78 -1.25 -13.35
N GLY A 197 -16.60 -0.62 -13.44
CA GLY A 197 -15.52 -0.96 -14.36
C GLY A 197 -14.43 -1.85 -13.74
N LEU A 198 -14.69 -2.48 -12.60
CA LEU A 198 -13.70 -3.24 -11.85
C LEU A 198 -13.02 -4.38 -12.65
N HIS A 199 -13.72 -4.93 -13.64
CA HIS A 199 -13.22 -5.99 -14.53
C HIS A 199 -12.48 -5.46 -15.76
N LEU A 200 -12.49 -4.14 -15.99
CA LEU A 200 -11.75 -3.51 -17.08
C LEU A 200 -10.35 -3.16 -16.60
N ASN A 201 -9.31 -3.58 -17.33
CA ASN A 201 -7.95 -3.17 -16.98
C ASN A 201 -7.84 -1.64 -17.08
N PRO A 202 -7.59 -0.94 -15.97
CA PRO A 202 -7.67 0.50 -15.94
C PRO A 202 -6.54 1.14 -16.75
N GLU A 203 -5.47 0.41 -17.06
CA GLU A 203 -4.44 0.90 -17.96
C GLU A 203 -4.97 1.05 -19.40
N HIS A 204 -5.96 0.25 -19.84
CA HIS A 204 -6.68 0.51 -21.10
C HIS A 204 -7.52 1.77 -20.99
N THR A 205 -8.27 1.93 -19.90
CA THR A 205 -9.13 3.10 -19.66
C THR A 205 -8.32 4.41 -19.55
N LEU A 206 -7.08 4.32 -19.08
CA LEU A 206 -6.13 5.44 -19.00
C LEU A 206 -5.32 5.65 -20.30
N GLY A 207 -5.49 4.81 -21.32
CA GLY A 207 -4.77 4.88 -22.59
C GLY A 207 -3.27 4.59 -22.48
N LEU A 208 -2.85 3.89 -21.43
CA LEU A 208 -1.45 3.51 -21.19
C LEU A 208 -1.02 2.28 -21.99
N ILE A 209 -1.99 1.45 -22.38
CA ILE A 209 -1.83 0.26 -23.22
C ILE A 209 -2.92 0.23 -24.30
N GLY A 210 -2.62 -0.38 -25.45
CA GLY A 210 -3.58 -0.52 -26.57
C GLY A 210 -4.81 -1.32 -26.15
N GLU A 211 -5.96 -1.15 -26.82
CA GLU A 211 -7.23 -1.77 -26.42
C GLU A 211 -7.16 -3.29 -26.21
N PRO A 212 -7.93 -3.83 -25.24
CA PRO A 212 -7.90 -5.25 -24.94
C PRO A 212 -8.34 -6.05 -26.16
N THR A 213 -7.67 -7.16 -26.41
CA THR A 213 -8.11 -8.13 -27.41
C THR A 213 -9.44 -8.76 -26.96
N LEU A 214 -10.24 -9.28 -27.91
CA LEU A 214 -11.52 -9.93 -27.59
C LEU A 214 -11.39 -11.08 -26.58
N GLU A 215 -10.21 -11.70 -26.43
CA GLU A 215 -9.95 -12.73 -25.42
C GLU A 215 -9.75 -12.14 -24.02
N GLU A 216 -9.17 -10.94 -23.89
CA GLU A 216 -8.94 -10.27 -22.61
C GLU A 216 -10.20 -9.63 -22.03
N GLN A 217 -11.21 -9.34 -22.88
CA GLN A 217 -12.49 -8.79 -22.44
C GLN A 217 -13.39 -9.81 -21.71
N HIS A 218 -13.06 -11.11 -21.79
CA HIS A 218 -13.91 -12.21 -21.32
C HIS A 218 -13.26 -13.09 -20.22
N ALA A 219 -12.16 -12.65 -19.60
CA ALA A 219 -11.41 -13.36 -18.53
C ALA A 219 -11.39 -12.57 -17.19
#